data_AF-A0A851IAJ6-F1
#
_entry.id   AF-A0A851IAJ6-F1
#
_cell.length_a   1.000
_cell.length_b   1.000
_cell.length_c   1.000
_cell.angle_alpha   90.00
_cell.angle_beta   90.00
_cell.angle_gamma   90.00
#
_symmetry.space_group_name_H-M   'P 1'
#
loop_
_entity.id
_entity.type
_entity.pdbx_description
1 polymer ?
#
loop_
_entity_poly.entity_id
_entity_poly.type
_entity_poly.pdbx_seq_one_letter_code
_entity_poly.pdbx_strand_id
1 'polypeptide(L)'
;MKENRELRRHKDEKLRVLLITIVTYFVFLIIKKMGIVTPYLGIVMLILLYMYANYNLINMFFISKRTTFKIYAFLLLEVIYLYTFNISIRGAILYVIFFSLLFFSIRKDEGREEIPKITKFVQIFLIFKVVFVLTMLIF
;
A
#
# COMPACT_ATOMS: atom_id res chain seq x y z
N MET A 1 24.94 16.57 -14.03
CA MET A 1 24.45 15.59 -15.04
C MET A 1 24.57 14.12 -14.61
N LYS A 2 25.59 13.71 -13.82
CA LYS A 2 25.70 12.36 -13.21
C LYS A 2 24.65 12.09 -12.13
N GLU A 3 24.40 13.04 -11.25
CA GLU A 3 23.41 12.95 -10.15
C GLU A 3 21.98 12.64 -10.64
N ASN A 4 21.54 13.28 -11.73
CA ASN A 4 20.24 12.99 -12.36
C ASN A 4 20.15 11.57 -12.97
N ARG A 5 21.27 10.93 -13.32
CA ARG A 5 21.28 9.55 -13.85
C ARG A 5 21.18 8.53 -12.71
N GLU A 6 21.85 8.78 -11.59
CA GLU A 6 21.81 7.93 -10.40
C GLU A 6 20.43 7.96 -9.73
N LEU A 7 19.82 9.16 -9.61
CA LEU A 7 18.43 9.31 -9.14
C LEU A 7 17.41 8.57 -10.02
N ARG A 8 17.59 8.58 -11.35
CA ARG A 8 16.74 7.82 -12.28
C ARG A 8 16.91 6.31 -12.10
N ARG A 9 18.15 5.82 -12.02
CA ARG A 9 18.42 4.39 -11.79
C ARG A 9 17.80 3.87 -10.50
N HIS A 10 17.94 4.61 -9.40
CA HIS A 10 17.31 4.22 -8.13
C HIS A 10 15.77 4.20 -8.20
N LYS A 11 15.17 5.12 -8.97
CA LYS A 11 13.72 5.12 -9.17
C LYS A 11 13.26 3.93 -10.02
N ASP A 12 14.03 3.57 -11.03
CA ASP A 12 13.77 2.41 -11.89
C ASP A 12 13.92 1.09 -11.13
N GLU A 13 14.90 1.00 -10.21
CA GLU A 13 15.07 -0.14 -9.31
C GLU A 13 13.87 -0.32 -8.38
N LYS A 14 13.44 0.75 -7.70
CA LYS A 14 12.26 0.69 -6.81
C LYS A 14 11.00 0.27 -7.56
N LEU A 15 10.81 0.78 -8.78
CA LEU A 15 9.68 0.41 -9.63
C LEU A 15 9.75 -1.06 -10.06
N ARG A 16 10.94 -1.57 -10.39
CA ARG A 16 11.16 -2.99 -10.70
C ARG A 16 10.83 -3.88 -9.50
N VAL A 17 11.27 -3.53 -8.30
CA VAL A 17 10.95 -4.28 -7.07
C VAL A 17 9.45 -4.26 -6.79
N LEU A 18 8.78 -3.13 -7.00
CA LEU A 18 7.32 -3.04 -6.89
C LEU A 18 6.61 -3.99 -7.87
N LEU A 19 7.01 -3.99 -9.15
CA LEU A 19 6.45 -4.90 -10.16
C LEU A 19 6.65 -6.37 -9.80
N ILE A 20 7.85 -6.74 -9.36
CA ILE A 20 8.14 -8.11 -8.90
C ILE A 20 7.22 -8.49 -7.74
N THR A 21 7.03 -7.58 -6.78
CA THR A 21 6.15 -7.82 -5.62
C THR A 21 4.71 -8.06 -6.06
N ILE A 22 4.20 -7.26 -7.00
CA ILE A 22 2.84 -7.41 -7.57
C ILE A 22 2.71 -8.77 -8.28
N VAL A 23 3.69 -9.16 -9.09
CA VAL A 23 3.66 -10.46 -9.78
C VAL A 23 3.66 -11.61 -8.77
N THR A 24 4.56 -11.57 -7.78
CA THR A 24 4.64 -12.57 -6.71
C THR A 24 3.32 -12.67 -5.94
N TYR A 25 2.66 -11.55 -5.68
CA TYR A 25 1.34 -11.52 -5.04
C TYR A 25 0.30 -12.35 -5.80
N PHE A 26 0.18 -12.15 -7.11
CA PHE A 26 -0.75 -12.92 -7.94
C PHE A 26 -0.36 -14.39 -8.09
N VAL A 27 0.94 -14.69 -8.16
CA VAL A 27 1.43 -16.08 -8.17
C VAL A 27 1.01 -16.81 -6.89
N PHE A 28 1.19 -16.19 -5.72
CA PHE A 28 0.75 -16.77 -4.45
C PHE A 28 -0.76 -16.97 -4.38
N LEU A 29 -1.54 -16.05 -4.95
CA LEU A 29 -2.99 -16.17 -5.03
C LEU A 29 -3.41 -17.40 -5.85
N ILE A 30 -2.74 -17.68 -6.97
CA ILE A 30 -2.98 -18.87 -7.78
C ILE A 30 -2.56 -20.15 -7.03
N ILE A 31 -1.37 -20.16 -6.42
CA ILE A 31 -0.85 -21.30 -5.65
C ILE A 31 -1.83 -21.68 -4.52
N LYS A 32 -2.37 -20.71 -3.79
CA LYS A 32 -3.42 -20.99 -2.79
C LYS A 32 -4.68 -21.54 -3.43
N LYS A 33 -5.15 -20.95 -4.53
CA LYS A 33 -6.36 -21.42 -5.22
C LYS A 33 -6.24 -22.89 -5.66
N MET A 34 -5.04 -23.35 -5.97
CA MET A 34 -4.73 -24.75 -6.26
C MET A 34 -4.67 -25.67 -5.02
N GLY A 35 -4.88 -25.13 -3.82
CA GLY A 35 -4.87 -25.89 -2.56
C GLY A 35 -3.48 -26.31 -2.08
N ILE A 36 -2.41 -25.76 -2.65
CA ILE A 36 -1.02 -26.14 -2.34
C ILE A 36 -0.59 -25.63 -0.94
N VAL A 37 -1.15 -24.50 -0.51
CA VAL A 37 -0.81 -23.82 0.74
C VAL A 37 -2.04 -23.74 1.64
N THR A 38 -1.84 -23.88 2.96
CA THR A 38 -2.94 -23.79 3.94
C THR A 38 -3.60 -22.40 3.89
N PRO A 39 -4.93 -22.29 4.15
CA PRO A 39 -5.63 -21.02 4.10
C PRO A 39 -4.98 -19.93 4.98
N TYR A 40 -4.59 -20.29 6.20
CA TYR A 40 -3.94 -19.38 7.14
C TYR A 40 -2.60 -18.84 6.60
N LEU A 41 -1.73 -19.73 6.11
CA LEU A 41 -0.43 -19.32 5.56
C LEU A 41 -0.60 -18.47 4.31
N GLY A 42 -1.58 -18.81 3.45
CA GLY A 42 -1.93 -18.01 2.28
C GLY A 42 -2.34 -16.58 2.64
N ILE A 43 -3.22 -16.41 3.64
CA ILE A 43 -3.66 -15.09 4.12
C ILE A 43 -2.48 -14.27 4.65
N VAL A 44 -1.64 -14.87 5.50
CA VAL A 44 -0.46 -14.20 6.07
C VAL A 44 0.49 -13.75 4.97
N MET A 45 0.78 -14.61 3.98
CA MET A 45 1.67 -14.25 2.87
C MET A 45 1.11 -13.11 2.02
N LEU A 46 -0.19 -13.10 1.74
CA LEU A 46 -0.84 -12.02 0.99
C LEU A 46 -0.79 -10.69 1.76
N ILE A 47 -1.01 -10.70 3.07
CA ILE A 47 -0.87 -9.51 3.92
C ILE A 47 0.57 -8.98 3.86
N LEU A 48 1.56 -9.86 4.00
CA LEU A 48 2.97 -9.46 3.96
C LEU A 48 3.36 -8.86 2.61
N LEU A 49 2.94 -9.49 1.51
CA LEU A 49 3.18 -8.98 0.16
C LEU A 49 2.47 -7.65 -0.08
N TYR A 50 1.23 -7.49 0.43
CA TYR A 50 0.51 -6.22 0.40
C TYR A 50 1.26 -5.11 1.17
N MET A 51 1.73 -5.40 2.38
CA MET A 51 2.50 -4.44 3.18
C MET A 51 3.82 -4.07 2.48
N TYR A 52 4.52 -5.05 1.91
CA TYR A 52 5.78 -4.83 1.20
C TYR A 52 5.58 -4.00 -0.08
N ALA A 53 4.52 -4.27 -0.85
CA ALA A 53 4.18 -3.50 -2.03
C ALA A 53 3.87 -2.03 -1.68
N ASN A 54 3.10 -1.80 -0.61
CA ASN A 54 2.83 -0.45 -0.12
C ASN A 54 4.08 0.26 0.41
N TYR A 55 4.98 -0.44 1.09
CA TYR A 55 6.27 0.11 1.52
C TYR A 55 7.09 0.62 0.33
N ASN A 56 7.22 -0.18 -0.72
CA ASN A 56 7.94 0.22 -1.92
C ASN A 56 7.27 1.42 -2.62
N LEU A 57 5.93 1.41 -2.71
CA LEU A 57 5.17 2.51 -3.27
C LEU A 57 5.38 3.81 -2.49
N ILE A 58 5.27 3.78 -1.17
CA ILE A 58 5.45 4.96 -0.30
C ILE A 58 6.86 5.54 -0.50
N ASN A 59 7.89 4.71 -0.52
CA ASN A 59 9.28 5.14 -0.69
C ASN A 59 9.64 5.59 -2.11
N MET A 60 8.75 5.36 -3.10
CA MET A 60 8.88 5.96 -4.44
C MET A 60 8.30 7.37 -4.48
N PHE A 61 7.27 7.64 -3.69
CA PHE A 61 6.59 8.94 -3.68
C PHE A 61 7.21 9.88 -2.63
N PHE A 62 7.45 9.44 -1.41
CA PHE A 62 7.85 10.33 -0.32
C PHE A 62 9.27 10.06 0.17
N ILE A 63 10.01 11.14 0.41
CA ILE A 63 11.35 11.11 1.04
C ILE A 63 11.24 11.53 2.52
N SER A 64 10.23 12.35 2.87
CA SER A 64 10.01 12.83 4.23
C SER A 64 9.68 11.68 5.18
N LYS A 65 10.55 11.48 6.18
CA LYS A 65 10.36 10.47 7.23
C LYS A 65 9.05 10.66 8.00
N ARG A 66 8.62 11.91 8.21
CA ARG A 66 7.37 12.24 8.92
C ARG A 66 6.15 11.78 8.11
N THR A 67 6.15 12.07 6.82
CA THR A 67 5.08 11.68 5.90
C THR A 67 5.00 10.16 5.79
N THR A 68 6.14 9.50 5.56
CA THR A 68 6.18 8.04 5.44
C THR A 68 5.71 7.34 6.71
N PHE A 69 6.11 7.84 7.89
CA PHE A 69 5.68 7.28 9.18
C PHE A 69 4.16 7.34 9.36
N LYS A 70 3.54 8.48 9.04
CA LYS A 70 2.08 8.64 9.13
C LYS A 70 1.34 7.66 8.23
N ILE A 71 1.82 7.45 7.00
CA ILE A 71 1.23 6.49 6.08
C ILE A 71 1.43 5.05 6.59
N TYR A 72 2.61 4.70 7.14
CA TYR A 72 2.83 3.38 7.73
C TYR A 72 1.94 3.10 8.95
N ALA A 73 1.76 4.09 9.82
CA ALA A 73 0.85 3.97 10.96
C ALA A 73 -0.59 3.73 10.50
N PHE A 74 -1.03 4.44 9.44
CA PHE A 74 -2.33 4.22 8.84
C PHE A 74 -2.47 2.83 8.20
N LEU A 75 -1.46 2.37 7.46
CA LEU A 75 -1.43 1.05 6.84
C LEU A 75 -1.51 -0.06 7.90
N LEU A 76 -0.79 0.07 9.02
CA LEU A 76 -0.84 -0.88 10.13
C LEU A 76 -2.24 -0.94 10.73
N LEU A 77 -2.86 0.22 11.00
CA LEU A 77 -4.22 0.30 11.50
C LEU A 77 -5.22 -0.34 10.54
N GLU A 78 -5.02 -0.15 9.23
CA GLU A 78 -5.84 -0.77 8.20
C GLU A 78 -5.72 -2.31 8.21
N VAL A 79 -4.50 -2.86 8.30
CA VAL A 79 -4.28 -4.31 8.38
C VAL A 79 -4.93 -4.91 9.62
N ILE A 80 -4.81 -4.25 10.78
CA ILE A 80 -5.45 -4.70 12.03
C ILE A 80 -6.97 -4.72 11.86
N TYR A 81 -7.54 -3.65 11.31
CA TYR A 81 -8.98 -3.56 11.10
C TYR A 81 -9.48 -4.65 10.13
N LEU A 82 -8.77 -4.89 9.02
CA LEU A 82 -9.10 -5.95 8.07
C LEU A 82 -8.98 -7.35 8.67
N TYR A 83 -7.98 -7.61 9.51
CA TYR A 83 -7.80 -8.90 10.19
C TYR A 83 -8.95 -9.23 11.15
N THR A 84 -9.58 -8.20 11.74
CA THR A 84 -10.76 -8.40 12.60
C THR A 84 -12.05 -8.67 11.80
N PHE A 85 -12.02 -8.68 10.46
CA PHE A 85 -13.17 -8.94 9.56
C PHE A 85 -14.44 -8.14 9.86
N ASN A 86 -14.34 -7.05 10.63
CA ASN A 86 -15.48 -6.28 11.06
C ASN A 86 -15.85 -5.24 10.00
N ILE A 87 -16.02 -5.66 8.75
CA ILE A 87 -16.45 -4.79 7.63
C ILE A 87 -17.88 -4.35 7.93
N SER A 88 -18.00 -3.19 8.56
CA SER A 88 -19.27 -2.57 8.94
C SER A 88 -19.36 -1.18 8.36
N ILE A 89 -20.59 -0.69 8.20
CA ILE A 89 -20.85 0.69 7.74
C ILE A 89 -20.14 1.69 8.66
N ARG A 90 -20.14 1.45 9.98
CA ARG A 90 -19.47 2.31 10.96
C ARG A 90 -17.96 2.38 10.73
N GLY A 91 -17.30 1.25 10.51
CA GLY A 91 -15.86 1.27 10.27
C GLY A 91 -15.47 1.74 8.87
N ALA A 92 -16.35 1.61 7.88
CA ALA A 92 -16.18 2.31 6.59
C ALA A 92 -16.21 3.83 6.76
N ILE A 93 -17.14 4.36 7.56
CA ILE A 93 -17.20 5.80 7.90
C ILE A 93 -15.92 6.23 8.63
N LEU A 94 -15.49 5.48 9.66
CA LEU A 94 -14.25 5.77 10.38
C LEU A 94 -13.03 5.75 9.44
N TYR A 95 -12.97 4.79 8.52
CA TYR A 95 -11.90 4.71 7.53
C TYR A 95 -11.84 5.99 6.67
N VAL A 96 -12.99 6.44 6.15
CA VAL A 96 -13.05 7.67 5.34
C VAL A 96 -12.58 8.89 6.15
N ILE A 97 -12.96 8.98 7.43
CA ILE A 97 -12.51 10.05 8.32
C ILE A 97 -10.99 9.99 8.52
N PHE A 98 -10.44 8.84 8.91
CA PHE A 98 -9.00 8.69 9.13
C PHE A 98 -8.19 8.90 7.85
N PHE A 99 -8.70 8.45 6.70
CA PHE A 99 -8.04 8.64 5.41
C PHE A 99 -8.03 10.12 5.00
N SER A 100 -9.14 10.84 5.25
CA SER A 100 -9.21 12.28 5.01
C SER A 100 -8.24 13.05 5.91
N LEU A 101 -8.13 12.66 7.18
CA LEU A 101 -7.15 13.20 8.11
C LEU A 101 -5.71 12.92 7.66
N LEU A 102 -5.43 11.70 7.17
CA LEU A 102 -4.12 11.35 6.63
C LEU A 102 -3.77 12.24 5.43
N PHE A 103 -4.68 12.38 4.46
CA PHE A 103 -4.47 13.24 3.29
C PHE A 103 -4.14 14.68 3.68
N PHE A 104 -4.90 15.25 4.61
CA PHE A 104 -4.64 16.59 5.13
C PHE A 104 -3.27 16.68 5.82
N SER A 105 -2.91 15.67 6.59
CA SER A 105 -1.64 15.60 7.32
C SER A 105 -0.43 15.50 6.38
N ILE A 106 -0.52 14.70 5.32
CA ILE A 106 0.50 14.59 4.26
C ILE A 106 0.64 15.92 3.53
N ARG A 107 -0.49 16.55 3.15
CA ARG A 107 -0.48 17.86 2.48
C ARG A 107 0.17 18.93 3.33
N LYS A 108 -0.03 18.90 4.65
CA LYS A 108 0.61 19.82 5.59
C LYS A 108 2.13 19.62 5.67
N ASP A 109 2.59 18.37 5.60
CA ASP A 109 4.01 18.05 5.73
C ASP A 109 4.81 18.26 4.43
N GLU A 110 4.25 17.87 3.27
CA GLU A 110 4.94 17.96 1.96
C GLU A 110 4.79 19.35 1.30
N GLY A 111 3.78 20.13 1.71
CA GLY A 111 3.49 21.44 1.12
C GLY A 111 2.45 21.38 -0.01
N ARG A 112 1.91 22.56 -0.38
CA ARG A 112 0.83 22.67 -1.36
C ARG A 112 1.28 22.41 -2.81
N GLU A 113 2.56 22.59 -3.11
CA GLU A 113 3.10 22.39 -4.45
C GLU A 113 3.16 20.90 -4.83
N GLU A 114 3.23 20.01 -3.84
CA GLU A 114 3.29 18.56 -4.03
C GLU A 114 1.91 17.89 -4.11
N ILE A 115 0.81 18.66 -4.16
CA ILE A 115 -0.56 18.12 -4.27
C ILE A 115 -0.70 17.13 -5.45
N PRO A 116 -0.20 17.42 -6.68
CA PRO A 116 -0.34 16.48 -7.79
C PRO A 116 0.33 15.12 -7.52
N LYS A 117 1.47 15.12 -6.82
CA LYS A 117 2.19 13.92 -6.42
C LYS A 117 1.44 13.15 -5.34
N ILE A 118 0.91 13.84 -4.34
CA ILE A 118 0.08 13.23 -3.28
C ILE A 118 -1.19 12.61 -3.89
N THR A 119 -1.87 13.30 -4.80
CA THR A 119 -3.07 12.78 -5.46
C THR A 119 -2.77 11.52 -6.27
N LYS A 120 -1.66 11.50 -7.03
CA LYS A 120 -1.22 10.28 -7.75
C LYS A 120 -0.92 9.12 -6.81
N PHE A 121 -0.22 9.39 -5.71
CA PHE A 121 0.02 8.38 -4.68
C PHE A 121 -1.29 7.80 -4.14
N VAL A 122 -2.23 8.67 -3.75
CA VAL A 122 -3.54 8.28 -3.21
C VAL A 122 -4.32 7.40 -4.20
N GLN A 123 -4.34 7.77 -5.48
CA GLN A 123 -5.00 6.97 -6.51
C GLN A 123 -4.43 5.55 -6.60
N ILE A 124 -3.10 5.41 -6.66
CA ILE A 124 -2.44 4.10 -6.75
C ILE A 124 -2.62 3.31 -5.44
N PHE A 125 -2.50 3.97 -4.29
CA PHE A 125 -2.72 3.38 -2.98
C PHE A 125 -4.14 2.80 -2.85
N LEU A 126 -5.16 3.54 -3.31
CA LEU A 126 -6.54 3.05 -3.34
C LEU A 126 -6.73 1.86 -4.28
N ILE A 127 -6.08 1.84 -5.46
CA ILE A 127 -6.12 0.69 -6.37
C ILE A 127 -5.56 -0.55 -5.68
N PHE A 128 -4.39 -0.45 -5.05
CA PHE A 128 -3.77 -1.55 -4.32
C PHE A 128 -4.69 -2.06 -3.21
N LYS A 129 -5.33 -1.14 -2.49
CA LYS A 129 -6.30 -1.49 -1.46
C LYS A 129 -7.50 -2.25 -2.02
N VAL A 130 -8.12 -1.75 -3.10
CA VAL A 130 -9.30 -2.40 -3.70
C VAL A 130 -8.94 -3.81 -4.15
N VAL A 131 -7.80 -3.99 -4.82
CA VAL A 131 -7.30 -5.32 -5.20
C VAL A 131 -7.15 -6.21 -3.96
N PHE A 132 -6.48 -5.72 -2.92
CA PHE A 132 -6.27 -6.47 -1.68
C PHE A 132 -7.59 -6.88 -0.98
N VAL A 133 -8.54 -5.95 -0.84
CA VAL A 133 -9.84 -6.27 -0.23
C VAL A 133 -10.60 -7.30 -1.07
N LEU A 134 -10.65 -7.16 -2.39
CA LEU A 134 -11.30 -8.13 -3.29
C LEU A 134 -10.67 -9.51 -3.16
N THR A 135 -9.34 -9.59 -3.08
CA THR A 135 -8.65 -10.87 -2.91
C THR A 135 -8.91 -11.52 -1.57
N MET A 136 -9.07 -10.73 -0.50
CA MET A 136 -9.43 -11.22 0.83
C MET A 136 -10.88 -11.70 0.87
N LEU A 137 -11.79 -11.11 0.10
CA LEU A 137 -13.18 -11.58 -0.03
C LEU A 137 -13.29 -12.92 -0.78
N ILE A 138 -12.37 -13.19 -1.70
CA ILE A 138 -12.29 -14.48 -2.42
C ILE A 138 -11.69 -15.59 -1.52
N PHE A 139 -11.04 -15.22 -0.42
CA PHE A 139 -10.17 -16.11 0.35
C PHE A 139 -10.87 -16.87 1.47
#